data_AF-A0A8J3S8Y8-F1
#
_entry.id   AF-A0A8J3S8Y8-F1
#
_cell.length_a   1.000
_cell.length_b   1.000
_cell.length_c   1.000
_cell.angle_alpha   90.00
_cell.angle_beta   90.00
_cell.angle_gamma   90.00
#
_symmetry.space_group_name_H-M   'P 1'
#
loop_
_entity.id
_entity.type
_entity.pdbx_description
1 polymer ?
#
loop_
_entity_poly.entity_id
_entity_poly.type
_entity_poly.pdbx_seq_one_letter_code
_entity_poly.pdbx_strand_id
1 'polypeptide(L)'
;MLYVFGFERIGVAVSDIFFVDPNPDKGQEGAERGVRLEVRVLEQAELKGSIYSARPIRVDRPVWRVDLLESVAGEPGSFDRTHHHPAFTGWEPGPRVFDKELSADPLGWLEGRLGDLDGVLREAGVEPDDATAADAARLRERAPEIVDSARRLLAGVRAGELARPPGEGPDDNVRASWL
;
A
#
# COMPACT_ATOMS: atom_id res chain seq x y z
N MET A 1 2.53 4.66 -11.05
CA MET A 1 1.56 5.73 -10.79
C MET A 1 1.32 5.80 -9.30
N LEU A 2 1.34 6.96 -8.66
CA LEU A 2 1.13 7.12 -7.22
C LEU A 2 -0.14 7.94 -6.94
N TYR A 3 -1.00 7.40 -6.09
CA TYR A 3 -2.09 8.13 -5.44
C TYR A 3 -1.77 8.32 -3.96
N VAL A 4 -2.04 9.50 -3.42
CA VAL A 4 -1.95 9.79 -1.98
C VAL A 4 -3.23 10.46 -1.52
N PHE A 5 -3.88 9.83 -0.54
CA PHE A 5 -5.04 10.39 0.15
C PHE A 5 -4.57 10.87 1.52
N GLY A 6 -4.54 12.19 1.73
CA GLY A 6 -4.13 12.79 2.99
C GLY A 6 -5.32 13.16 3.87
N PHE A 7 -5.25 12.81 5.14
CA PHE A 7 -6.17 13.22 6.19
C PHE A 7 -5.45 14.21 7.13
N GLU A 8 -5.81 14.24 8.41
CA GLU A 8 -5.19 15.14 9.38
C GLU A 8 -3.79 14.65 9.80
N ARG A 9 -3.68 13.40 10.27
CA ARG A 9 -2.40 12.78 10.71
C ARG A 9 -2.07 11.51 9.96
N ILE A 10 -2.99 11.00 9.16
CA ILE A 10 -2.82 9.75 8.40
C ILE A 10 -2.87 10.03 6.90
N GLY A 11 -2.07 9.29 6.15
CA GLY A 11 -2.11 9.22 4.70
C GLY A 11 -2.28 7.79 4.22
N VAL A 12 -2.95 7.60 3.08
CA VAL A 12 -2.97 6.33 2.36
C VAL A 12 -2.28 6.51 1.02
N ALA A 13 -1.17 5.81 0.82
CA ALA A 13 -0.42 5.81 -0.42
C ALA A 13 -0.71 4.54 -1.21
N VAL A 14 -0.96 4.65 -2.51
CA VAL A 14 -1.30 3.52 -3.38
C VAL A 14 -0.52 3.62 -4.68
N SER A 15 0.20 2.57 -5.07
CA SER A 15 0.95 2.51 -6.32
C SER A 15 0.94 1.11 -6.92
N ASP A 16 1.01 1.02 -8.25
CA ASP A 16 1.42 -0.21 -8.92
C ASP A 16 2.87 -0.55 -8.56
N ILE A 17 3.20 -1.84 -8.58
CA ILE A 17 4.52 -2.36 -8.25
C ILE A 17 4.85 -3.58 -9.10
N PHE A 18 6.08 -3.61 -9.62
CA PHE A 18 6.76 -4.82 -10.08
C PHE A 18 7.91 -5.12 -9.13
N PHE A 19 8.01 -6.38 -8.70
CA PHE A 19 8.95 -6.80 -7.66
C PHE A 19 9.55 -8.18 -7.96
N VAL A 20 10.83 -8.35 -7.69
CA VAL A 20 11.51 -9.67 -7.68
C VAL A 20 12.23 -9.82 -6.35
N ASP A 21 11.85 -10.84 -5.59
CA ASP A 21 12.54 -11.22 -4.36
C ASP A 21 13.80 -12.02 -4.69
N PRO A 22 15.00 -11.58 -4.31
CA PRO A 22 16.22 -12.39 -4.49
C PRO A 22 16.25 -13.63 -3.60
N ASN A 23 15.46 -13.67 -2.52
CA ASN A 23 15.41 -14.79 -1.57
C ASN A 23 13.97 -15.23 -1.31
N PRO A 24 13.25 -15.70 -2.35
CA PRO A 24 11.84 -16.05 -2.21
C PRO A 24 11.68 -17.27 -1.29
N ASP A 25 10.61 -17.25 -0.50
CA ASP A 25 10.13 -18.46 0.16
C ASP A 25 9.73 -19.51 -0.89
N LYS A 26 9.73 -20.78 -0.49
CA LYS A 26 9.29 -21.88 -1.36
C LYS A 26 7.87 -21.61 -1.88
N GLY A 27 7.73 -21.67 -3.21
CA GLY A 27 6.47 -21.41 -3.89
C GLY A 27 6.22 -19.94 -4.17
N GLN A 28 7.09 -19.02 -3.74
CA GLN A 28 7.07 -17.57 -4.00
C GLN A 28 8.11 -17.11 -5.02
N GLU A 29 8.67 -18.05 -5.79
CA GLU A 29 9.72 -17.76 -6.75
C GLU A 29 9.21 -16.96 -7.96
N GLY A 30 10.09 -16.13 -8.51
CA GLY A 30 9.85 -15.35 -9.72
C GLY A 30 9.37 -13.93 -9.44
N ALA A 31 9.04 -13.23 -10.51
CA ALA A 31 8.56 -11.86 -10.44
C ALA A 31 7.10 -11.80 -9.99
N GLU A 32 6.78 -10.80 -9.18
CA GLU A 32 5.45 -10.44 -8.72
C GLU A 32 5.07 -9.07 -9.28
N ARG A 33 3.78 -8.86 -9.53
CA ARG A 33 3.24 -7.55 -9.92
C ARG A 33 1.87 -7.31 -9.30
N GLY A 34 1.48 -6.05 -9.22
CA GLY A 34 0.14 -5.70 -8.75
C GLY A 34 0.10 -4.31 -8.14
N VAL A 35 -0.63 -4.16 -7.04
CA VAL A 35 -0.82 -2.89 -6.34
C VAL A 35 -0.41 -3.02 -4.88
N ARG A 36 0.40 -2.07 -4.44
CA ARG A 36 0.76 -1.88 -3.03
C ARG A 36 0.00 -0.69 -2.46
N LEU A 37 -0.50 -0.85 -1.26
CA LEU A 37 -1.11 0.21 -0.47
C LEU A 37 -0.47 0.26 0.91
N GLU A 38 -0.20 1.47 1.38
CA GLU A 38 0.33 1.72 2.72
C GLU A 38 -0.48 2.79 3.45
N VAL A 39 -0.81 2.52 4.70
CA VAL A 39 -1.24 3.54 5.66
C VAL A 39 0.02 4.09 6.30
N ARG A 40 0.17 5.42 6.27
CA ARG A 40 1.37 6.15 6.72
C ARG A 40 0.99 7.30 7.64
N VAL A 41 1.93 7.71 8.47
CA VAL A 41 1.82 9.00 9.18
C VAL A 41 1.98 10.14 8.17
N LEU A 42 1.13 11.16 8.28
CA LEU A 42 1.15 12.37 7.47
C LEU A 42 1.56 13.56 8.34
N GLU A 43 2.63 14.25 7.94
CA GLU A 43 3.12 15.41 8.67
C GLU A 43 2.93 16.69 7.85
N GLN A 44 2.38 17.71 8.51
CA GLN A 44 2.40 19.07 8.00
C GLN A 44 3.62 19.79 8.57
N ALA A 45 4.60 20.10 7.72
CA ALA A 45 5.80 20.78 8.17
C ALA A 45 5.55 22.29 8.42
N GLU A 46 6.50 22.93 9.09
CA GLU A 46 6.48 24.38 9.26
C GLU A 46 6.43 25.13 7.92
N LEU A 47 5.70 26.25 7.93
CA LEU A 47 5.61 27.16 6.80
C LEU A 47 7.00 27.76 6.52
N LYS A 48 7.48 27.65 5.28
CA LYS A 48 8.85 28.05 4.92
C LYS A 48 9.00 29.51 4.49
N GLY A 49 7.89 30.24 4.38
CA GLY A 49 7.90 31.64 3.98
C GLY A 49 6.72 32.43 4.56
N SER A 50 6.19 33.35 3.77
CA SER A 50 5.04 34.16 4.17
C SER A 50 3.75 33.33 4.31
N ILE A 51 2.69 33.95 4.83
CA ILE A 51 1.34 33.37 4.91
C ILE A 51 0.80 32.85 3.57
N TYR A 52 1.35 33.28 2.43
CA TYR A 52 0.95 32.85 1.09
C TYR A 52 1.80 31.69 0.55
N SER A 53 2.84 31.26 1.28
CA SER A 53 3.72 30.19 0.82
C SER A 53 3.04 28.82 0.92
N ALA A 54 3.42 27.92 0.01
CA ALA A 54 3.03 26.53 0.12
C ALA A 54 3.64 25.91 1.39
N ARG A 55 2.85 25.07 2.07
CA ARG A 55 3.32 24.29 3.21
C ARG A 55 3.84 22.93 2.72
N PRO A 56 5.04 22.49 3.13
CA PRO A 56 5.48 21.13 2.82
C PRO A 56 4.61 20.09 3.54
N ILE A 57 4.26 19.03 2.82
CA ILE A 57 3.50 17.89 3.34
C ILE A 57 4.37 16.65 3.18
N ARG A 58 4.53 15.86 4.24
CA ARG A 58 5.33 14.64 4.24
C ARG A 58 4.43 13.43 4.45
N VAL A 59 4.52 12.49 3.52
CA VAL A 59 3.95 11.13 3.65
C VAL A 59 5.06 10.27 4.25
N ASP A 60 5.06 10.14 5.57
CA ASP A 60 6.21 9.64 6.32
C ASP A 60 6.14 8.13 6.58
N ARG A 61 6.48 7.69 7.80
CA ARG A 61 6.66 6.28 8.14
C ARG A 61 5.41 5.43 7.87
N PRO A 62 5.58 4.20 7.36
CA PRO A 62 4.49 3.23 7.24
C PRO A 62 4.05 2.71 8.60
N VAL A 63 2.76 2.44 8.69
CA VAL A 63 2.10 1.81 9.84
C VAL A 63 1.60 0.43 9.45
N TRP A 64 1.00 0.33 8.26
CA TRP A 64 0.41 -0.89 7.75
C TRP A 64 0.54 -0.94 6.24
N ARG A 65 0.70 -2.15 5.69
CA ARG A 65 0.83 -2.36 4.24
C ARG A 65 0.00 -3.54 3.80
N VAL A 66 -0.55 -3.43 2.60
CA VAL A 66 -1.16 -4.56 1.87
C VAL A 66 -0.65 -4.57 0.45
N ASP A 67 -0.39 -5.78 -0.02
CA ASP A 67 0.16 -6.11 -1.31
C ASP A 67 -0.86 -6.96 -2.05
N LEU A 68 -1.55 -6.36 -3.02
CA LEU A 68 -2.53 -7.00 -3.90
C LEU A 68 -1.79 -7.49 -5.15
N LEU A 69 -1.04 -8.57 -5.00
CA LEU A 69 -0.07 -9.05 -6.00
C LEU A 69 -0.46 -10.38 -6.61
N GLU A 70 0.12 -10.63 -7.77
CA GLU A 70 0.07 -11.89 -8.51
C GLU A 70 1.46 -12.24 -9.06
N SER A 71 1.69 -13.53 -9.32
CA SER A 71 2.84 -13.99 -10.09
C SER A 71 2.77 -13.47 -11.54
N VAL A 72 3.88 -12.91 -12.04
CA VAL A 72 3.97 -12.45 -13.44
C VAL A 72 3.86 -13.61 -14.43
N ALA A 73 4.34 -14.80 -14.06
CA ALA A 73 4.25 -16.01 -14.87
C ALA A 73 2.90 -16.74 -14.72
N GLY A 74 2.05 -16.30 -13.79
CA GLY A 74 0.77 -16.91 -13.45
C GLY A 74 -0.41 -16.38 -14.27
N GLU A 75 -1.60 -16.85 -13.92
CA GLU A 75 -2.87 -16.38 -14.48
C GLU A 75 -3.10 -14.90 -14.07
N PRO A 76 -3.31 -13.96 -15.01
CA PRO A 76 -3.63 -12.58 -14.68
C PRO A 76 -4.94 -12.47 -13.88
N GLY A 77 -4.90 -11.68 -12.81
CA GLY A 77 -6.00 -11.50 -11.87
C GLY A 77 -6.14 -12.62 -10.82
N SER A 78 -5.16 -13.51 -10.68
CA SER A 78 -5.20 -14.63 -9.74
C SER A 78 -5.07 -14.23 -8.27
N PHE A 79 -4.42 -13.10 -7.98
CA PHE A 79 -4.15 -12.64 -6.62
C PHE A 79 -3.38 -13.65 -5.74
N ASP A 80 -2.65 -14.59 -6.36
CA ASP A 80 -1.96 -15.71 -5.71
C ASP A 80 -0.75 -15.30 -4.84
N ARG A 81 -0.42 -14.01 -4.82
CA ARG A 81 0.62 -13.39 -3.98
C ARG A 81 0.06 -12.37 -2.99
N THR A 82 -1.26 -12.29 -2.83
CA THR A 82 -1.85 -11.27 -1.98
C THR A 82 -1.55 -11.53 -0.51
N HIS A 83 -1.04 -10.50 0.17
CA HIS A 83 -0.70 -10.55 1.59
C HIS A 83 -0.76 -9.16 2.21
N HIS A 84 -0.67 -9.08 3.54
CA HIS A 84 -0.50 -7.82 4.24
C HIS A 84 0.64 -7.92 5.27
N HIS A 85 1.08 -6.76 5.73
CA HIS A 85 2.06 -6.58 6.80
C HIS A 85 1.40 -5.80 7.93
N PRO A 86 1.03 -6.47 9.04
CA PRO A 86 0.30 -5.84 10.13
C PRO A 86 1.08 -4.73 10.84
N ALA A 87 2.41 -4.83 10.86
CA ALA A 87 3.29 -3.94 11.60
C ALA A 87 4.63 -3.75 10.89
N PHE A 88 5.34 -2.70 11.30
CA PHE A 88 6.65 -2.32 10.79
C PHE A 88 7.67 -2.14 11.92
N THR A 89 8.95 -2.40 11.62
CA THR A 89 10.07 -1.98 12.47
C THR A 89 10.81 -0.86 11.75
N GLY A 90 10.56 0.39 12.15
CA GLY A 90 11.03 1.56 11.42
C GLY A 90 10.40 1.63 10.03
N TRP A 91 11.21 1.44 8.98
CA TRP A 91 10.76 1.43 7.58
C TRP A 91 10.60 0.02 7.01
N GLU A 92 11.02 -1.01 7.76
CA GLU A 92 10.99 -2.39 7.29
C GLU A 92 9.66 -3.06 7.66
N PRO A 93 8.97 -3.68 6.69
CA PRO A 93 7.75 -4.43 6.98
C PRO A 93 8.06 -5.67 7.82
N GLY A 94 7.12 -6.07 8.67
CA GLY A 94 7.15 -7.39 9.31
C GLY A 94 6.95 -8.54 8.30
N PRO A 95 6.81 -9.79 8.77
CA PRO A 95 6.54 -10.94 7.90
C PRO A 95 5.28 -10.78 7.04
N ARG A 96 5.24 -11.48 5.89
CA ARG A 96 4.02 -11.57 5.07
C ARG A 96 2.94 -12.34 5.83
N VAL A 97 1.74 -11.78 5.91
CA VAL A 97 0.56 -12.46 6.46
C VAL A 97 -0.41 -12.76 5.32
N PHE A 98 -0.62 -14.05 5.09
CA PHE A 98 -1.59 -14.56 4.11
C PHE A 98 -2.92 -14.79 4.80
N ASP A 99 -3.92 -14.03 4.39
CA ASP A 99 -5.28 -14.10 4.93
C ASP A 99 -6.23 -14.70 3.87
N LYS A 100 -7.10 -15.61 4.30
CA LYS A 100 -8.01 -16.33 3.40
C LYS A 100 -9.10 -15.42 2.83
N GLU A 101 -9.59 -14.47 3.63
CA GLU A 101 -10.61 -13.50 3.19
C GLU A 101 -9.98 -12.49 2.24
N LEU A 102 -8.76 -12.03 2.54
CA LEU A 102 -7.96 -11.20 1.64
C LEU A 102 -7.73 -11.88 0.29
N SER A 103 -7.42 -13.18 0.29
CA SER A 103 -7.23 -13.93 -0.97
C SER A 103 -8.54 -14.11 -1.75
N ALA A 104 -9.68 -14.22 -1.05
CA ALA A 104 -10.99 -14.48 -1.66
C ALA A 104 -11.65 -13.23 -2.25
N ASP A 105 -11.55 -12.09 -1.56
CA ASP A 105 -12.03 -10.78 -2.04
C ASP A 105 -11.06 -9.68 -1.63
N PRO A 106 -9.96 -9.46 -2.37
CA PRO A 106 -8.93 -8.54 -1.95
C PRO A 106 -9.38 -7.09 -1.83
N LEU A 107 -10.32 -6.66 -2.67
CA LEU A 107 -10.82 -5.28 -2.66
C LEU A 107 -11.87 -5.06 -1.56
N GLY A 108 -12.78 -6.01 -1.34
CA GLY A 108 -13.72 -5.94 -0.22
C GLY A 108 -13.02 -6.04 1.14
N TRP A 109 -12.00 -6.91 1.24
CA TRP A 109 -11.15 -6.99 2.42
C TRP A 109 -10.41 -5.67 2.68
N LEU A 110 -9.80 -5.08 1.65
CA LEU A 110 -9.14 -3.78 1.75
C LEU A 110 -10.12 -2.69 2.25
N GLU A 111 -11.32 -2.62 1.66
CA GLU A 111 -12.34 -1.66 2.08
C GLU A 111 -12.70 -1.82 3.56
N GLY A 112 -12.90 -3.06 4.01
CA GLY A 112 -13.17 -3.38 5.41
C GLY A 112 -12.06 -2.91 6.35
N ARG A 113 -10.79 -3.13 5.98
CA ARG A 113 -9.63 -2.68 6.77
C ARG A 113 -9.51 -1.16 6.81
N LEU A 114 -9.73 -0.45 5.70
CA LEU A 114 -9.73 1.01 5.69
C LEU A 114 -10.91 1.59 6.49
N GLY A 115 -12.04 0.89 6.55
CA GLY A 115 -13.19 1.25 7.38
C GLY A 115 -12.95 1.13 8.90
N ASP A 116 -11.92 0.39 9.31
CA ASP A 116 -11.53 0.12 10.69
C ASP A 116 -10.08 0.53 10.96
N LEU A 117 -9.79 1.83 10.84
CA LEU A 117 -8.47 2.38 11.14
C LEU A 117 -8.02 2.06 12.57
N ASP A 118 -8.92 2.14 13.55
CA ASP A 118 -8.61 1.83 14.94
C ASP A 118 -8.17 0.37 15.12
N GLY A 119 -8.80 -0.56 14.38
CA GLY A 119 -8.36 -1.94 14.19
C GLY A 119 -6.93 -2.05 13.69
N VAL A 120 -6.65 -1.39 12.56
CA VAL A 120 -5.34 -1.39 11.91
C VAL A 120 -4.24 -0.84 12.82
N LEU A 121 -4.46 0.30 13.48
CA LEU A 121 -3.45 0.93 14.34
C LEU A 121 -3.14 0.08 15.57
N ARG A 122 -4.18 -0.51 16.19
CA ARG A 122 -4.00 -1.40 17.33
C ARG A 122 -3.19 -2.64 16.99
N GLU A 123 -3.45 -3.23 15.82
CA GLU A 123 -2.70 -4.40 15.35
C GLU A 123 -1.24 -4.05 15.03
N ALA A 124 -1.00 -2.86 14.47
CA ALA A 124 0.33 -2.33 14.21
C ALA A 124 1.11 -1.94 15.48
N GLY A 125 0.47 -1.97 16.65
CA GLY A 125 1.08 -1.51 17.91
C GLY A 125 1.36 -0.01 17.93
N VAL A 126 0.59 0.77 17.15
CA VAL A 126 0.73 2.23 17.05
C VAL A 126 -0.12 2.90 18.11
N GLU A 127 0.45 3.93 18.75
CA GLU A 127 -0.22 4.65 19.83
C GLU A 127 -1.43 5.45 19.32
N PRO A 128 -2.48 5.61 20.14
CA PRO A 128 -3.70 6.33 19.74
C PRO A 128 -3.47 7.77 19.27
N ASP A 129 -2.36 8.40 19.67
CA ASP A 129 -2.06 9.80 19.33
C ASP A 129 -1.59 10.00 17.88
N ASP A 130 -1.22 8.92 17.18
CA ASP A 130 -0.77 9.00 15.78
C ASP A 130 -1.93 9.17 14.78
N ALA A 131 -3.19 9.04 15.22
CA ALA A 131 -4.37 9.32 14.42
C ALA A 131 -5.46 10.00 15.26
N THR A 132 -6.29 10.82 14.63
CA THR A 132 -7.44 11.42 15.31
C THR A 132 -8.71 10.61 15.03
N ALA A 133 -9.74 10.78 15.88
CA ALA A 133 -11.07 10.25 15.58
C ALA A 133 -11.63 10.78 14.25
N ALA A 134 -11.20 11.99 13.83
CA ALA A 134 -11.55 12.55 12.53
C ALA A 134 -10.83 11.82 11.38
N ASP A 135 -9.57 11.43 11.55
CA ASP A 135 -8.85 10.58 10.57
C ASP A 135 -9.62 9.28 10.32
N ALA A 136 -10.00 8.56 11.38
CA ALA A 136 -10.74 7.30 11.26
C ALA A 136 -12.10 7.48 10.55
N ALA A 137 -12.85 8.52 10.93
CA ALA A 137 -14.15 8.81 10.31
C ALA A 137 -14.03 9.17 8.83
N ARG A 138 -13.06 10.02 8.47
CA ARG A 138 -12.84 10.46 7.08
C ARG A 138 -12.24 9.35 6.22
N LEU A 139 -11.34 8.53 6.76
CA LEU A 139 -10.82 7.39 6.04
C LEU A 139 -11.94 6.40 5.71
N ARG A 140 -12.81 6.09 6.68
CA ARG A 140 -13.99 5.25 6.43
C ARG A 140 -14.90 5.82 5.34
N GLU A 141 -15.15 7.13 5.37
CA GLU A 141 -15.96 7.81 4.33
C GLU A 141 -15.31 7.71 2.94
N ARG A 142 -13.98 7.77 2.87
CA ARG A 142 -13.21 7.78 1.62
C ARG A 142 -12.70 6.41 1.17
N ALA A 143 -12.88 5.37 1.97
CA ALA A 143 -12.46 4.00 1.63
C ALA A 143 -12.92 3.54 0.24
N PRO A 144 -14.18 3.79 -0.19
CA PRO A 144 -14.61 3.42 -1.55
C PRO A 144 -13.78 4.08 -2.66
N GLU A 145 -13.36 5.33 -2.48
CA GLU A 145 -12.57 6.10 -3.46
C GLU A 145 -11.12 5.59 -3.54
N ILE A 146 -10.55 5.21 -2.40
CA ILE A 146 -9.21 4.60 -2.31
C ILE A 146 -9.23 3.23 -3.00
N VAL A 147 -10.25 2.42 -2.72
CA VAL A 147 -10.45 1.09 -3.31
C VAL A 147 -10.68 1.18 -4.82
N ASP A 148 -11.44 2.17 -5.30
CA ASP A 148 -11.59 2.43 -6.73
C ASP A 148 -10.25 2.80 -7.40
N SER A 149 -9.40 3.53 -6.69
CA SER A 149 -8.06 3.86 -7.18
C SER A 149 -7.16 2.61 -7.27
N ALA A 150 -7.20 1.72 -6.28
CA ALA A 150 -6.54 0.43 -6.36
C ALA A 150 -7.09 -0.44 -7.50
N ARG A 151 -8.41 -0.47 -7.69
CA ARG A 151 -9.08 -1.19 -8.78
C ARG A 151 -8.62 -0.70 -10.16
N ARG A 152 -8.51 0.62 -10.35
CA ARG A 152 -8.01 1.21 -11.60
C ARG A 152 -6.54 0.87 -11.86
N LEU A 153 -5.70 0.91 -10.83
CA LEU A 153 -4.31 0.47 -10.94
C LEU A 153 -4.23 -1.01 -11.33
N LEU A 154 -4.97 -1.89 -10.66
CA LEU A 154 -5.04 -3.31 -10.99
C LEU A 154 -5.51 -3.55 -12.43
N ALA A 155 -6.48 -2.78 -12.92
CA ALA A 155 -6.91 -2.85 -14.31
C ALA A 155 -5.77 -2.48 -15.28
N GLY A 156 -5.00 -1.42 -14.98
CA GLY A 156 -3.81 -1.05 -15.77
C GLY A 156 -2.69 -2.10 -15.71
N VAL A 157 -2.49 -2.75 -14.57
CA VAL A 157 -1.54 -3.88 -14.44
C VAL A 157 -1.98 -5.05 -15.33
N ARG A 158 -3.27 -5.40 -15.30
CA ARG A 158 -3.84 -6.48 -16.14
C ARG A 158 -3.77 -6.15 -17.64
N ALA A 159 -3.89 -4.88 -18.00
CA ALA A 159 -3.72 -4.40 -19.37
C ALA A 159 -2.23 -4.35 -19.81
N GLY A 160 -1.28 -4.59 -18.90
CA GLY A 160 0.16 -4.51 -19.18
C GLY A 160 0.70 -3.08 -19.28
N GLU A 161 -0.05 -2.10 -18.81
CA GLU A 161 0.29 -0.66 -18.88
C GLU A 161 1.10 -0.21 -17.65
N LEU A 162 0.86 -0.88 -16.51
CA LEU A 162 1.44 -0.59 -15.19
C LEU A 162 2.18 -1.82 -14.62
N ALA A 163 2.94 -1.63 -13.54
CA ALA A 163 3.76 -2.67 -12.90
C ALA A 163 4.62 -3.44 -13.90
N ARG A 164 5.31 -2.71 -14.78
CA ARG A 164 6.21 -3.28 -15.76
C ARG A 164 7.60 -3.47 -15.14
N PRO A 165 8.37 -4.48 -15.60
CA PRO A 165 9.76 -4.56 -15.23
C PRO A 165 10.47 -3.24 -15.59
N PRO A 166 11.50 -2.84 -14.82
CA PRO A 166 12.43 -1.82 -15.30
C PRO A 166 13.03 -2.30 -16.63
N GLY A 167 13.57 -1.38 -17.44
CA GLY A 167 14.28 -1.76 -18.68
C GLY A 167 15.53 -2.63 -18.43
N GLU A 168 16.44 -2.72 -19.39
CA GLU A 168 17.63 -3.60 -19.30
C GLU A 168 18.39 -3.49 -17.96
N GLY A 169 18.49 -4.60 -17.24
CA GLY A 169 19.20 -4.77 -15.97
C GLY A 169 19.06 -6.22 -15.45
N PRO A 170 19.92 -6.69 -14.54
CA PRO A 170 19.80 -8.04 -13.98
C PRO A 170 18.49 -8.19 -13.18
N ASP A 171 17.73 -9.24 -13.48
CA ASP A 171 16.35 -9.49 -13.03
C ASP A 171 16.25 -9.96 -11.57
N ASP A 172 17.37 -10.19 -10.90
CA ASP A 172 17.43 -11.00 -9.68
C ASP A 172 17.01 -10.23 -8.40
N ASN A 173 16.97 -8.89 -8.45
CA ASN A 173 16.54 -8.04 -7.33
C ASN A 173 15.99 -6.72 -7.86
N VAL A 174 14.67 -6.60 -7.89
CA VAL A 174 14.00 -5.46 -8.51
C VAL A 174 12.85 -4.99 -7.63
N ARG A 175 12.75 -3.67 -7.45
CA ARG A 175 11.53 -2.99 -7.02
C ARG A 175 11.28 -1.77 -7.90
N ALA A 176 10.35 -1.89 -8.84
CA ALA A 176 9.91 -0.80 -9.70
C ALA A 176 8.54 -0.31 -9.24
N SER A 177 8.54 0.72 -8.39
CA SER A 177 7.34 1.36 -7.84
C SER A 177 7.68 2.68 -7.15
N TRP A 178 6.67 3.45 -6.79
CA TRP A 178 6.79 4.50 -5.77
C TRP A 178 6.85 3.95 -4.34
N LEU A 179 6.41 2.71 -4.11
CA LEU A 179 6.30 2.07 -2.79
C LEU A 179 7.15 0.79 -2.70
#